data_AF-A0A7C5NM30-F1
#
_entry.id   AF-A0A7C5NM30-F1
#
_cell.length_a   1.000
_cell.length_b   1.000
_cell.length_c   1.000
_cell.angle_alpha   90.00
_cell.angle_beta   90.00
_cell.angle_gamma   90.00
#
_symmetry.space_group_name_H-M   'P 1'
#
loop_
_entity.id
_entity.type
_entity.pdbx_description
1 polymer ?
#
loop_
_entity_poly.entity_id
_entity_poly.type
_entity_poly.pdbx_seq_one_letter_code
_entity_poly.pdbx_strand_id
1 'polypeptide(L)'
;SMKLPVSRLQRDLTDSTVIRNVGVPFGHTLIACKSIIKGFSKLIINEEKLNLDLDNNWAVVSEAIQNILRKIGYPKPYEALKELTRGNNHITKESLHSFIDTLEISDDLKDYMKKITPFNYVGYKLE
;
A
#
# COMPACT_ATOMS: atom_id res chain seq x y z
N SER A 1 -19.08 20.21 15.07
CA SER A 1 -20.10 21.12 15.63
C SER A 1 -19.93 21.13 17.15
N MET A 2 -19.64 22.30 17.76
CA MET A 2 -19.43 22.44 19.21
C MET A 2 -20.64 23.09 19.92
N LYS A 3 -21.82 23.09 19.30
CA LYS A 3 -22.95 23.90 19.81
C LYS A 3 -23.66 23.29 21.03
N LEU A 4 -23.89 21.98 21.04
CA LEU A 4 -24.66 21.31 22.10
C LEU A 4 -24.00 21.38 23.49
N PRO A 5 -22.67 21.29 23.65
CA PRO A 5 -22.03 21.42 24.96
C PRO A 5 -21.99 22.85 25.53
N VAL A 6 -22.43 23.87 24.77
CA VAL A 6 -22.32 25.29 25.16
C VAL A 6 -23.69 25.95 25.27
N SER A 7 -24.03 26.32 26.51
CA SER A 7 -25.26 27.01 26.88
C SER A 7 -24.97 28.10 27.92
N ARG A 8 -25.63 29.25 27.84
CA ARG A 8 -25.42 30.35 28.80
C ARG A 8 -25.99 30.01 30.18
N LEU A 9 -25.21 30.31 31.24
CA LEU A 9 -25.58 30.12 32.65
C LEU A 9 -26.14 28.71 32.91
N GLN A 10 -27.32 28.58 33.53
CA GLN A 10 -27.93 27.29 33.83
C GLN A 10 -28.52 26.60 32.59
N ARG A 11 -29.09 27.35 31.63
CA ARG A 11 -29.52 26.89 30.30
C ARG A 11 -30.04 28.04 29.42
N ASP A 12 -29.74 28.03 28.12
CA ASP A 12 -30.47 28.76 27.07
C ASP A 12 -31.19 27.79 26.13
N LEU A 13 -32.10 28.28 25.27
CA LEU A 13 -32.97 27.44 24.43
C LEU A 13 -32.41 27.14 23.03
N THR A 14 -31.17 27.53 22.73
CA THR A 14 -30.61 27.39 21.36
C THR A 14 -30.32 25.94 20.97
N ASP A 15 -30.22 25.04 21.94
CA ASP A 15 -30.07 23.59 21.77
C ASP A 15 -31.38 22.92 21.30
N SER A 16 -32.54 23.45 21.69
CA SER A 16 -33.86 22.86 21.41
C SER A 16 -34.13 22.64 19.92
N THR A 17 -33.75 23.59 19.05
CA THR A 17 -33.91 23.43 17.59
C THR A 17 -32.80 22.57 16.97
N VAL A 18 -31.61 22.56 17.57
CA VAL A 18 -30.49 21.72 17.13
C VAL A 18 -30.76 20.25 17.42
N ILE A 19 -31.32 19.92 18.59
CA ILE A 19 -31.62 18.54 19.00
C ILE A 19 -32.71 17.91 18.10
N ARG A 20 -33.65 18.70 17.59
CA ARG A 20 -34.63 18.23 16.59
C ARG A 20 -34.00 17.71 15.30
N ASN A 21 -32.74 18.06 15.03
CA ASN A 21 -31.97 17.64 13.86
C ASN A 21 -30.98 16.51 14.15
N VAL A 22 -31.00 15.89 15.36
CA VAL A 22 -30.10 14.76 15.68
C VAL A 22 -30.24 13.63 14.67
N GLY A 23 -31.45 13.37 14.18
CA GLY A 23 -31.71 12.33 13.17
C GLY A 23 -31.11 12.61 11.79
N VAL A 24 -30.78 13.86 11.45
CA VAL A 24 -30.26 14.24 10.12
C VAL A 24 -28.93 13.56 9.81
N PRO A 25 -27.86 13.69 10.64
CA PRO A 25 -26.60 12.98 10.39
C PRO A 25 -26.80 11.46 10.37
N PHE A 26 -27.61 10.89 11.26
CA PHE A 26 -27.90 9.45 11.23
C PHE A 26 -28.61 9.00 9.96
N GLY A 27 -29.56 9.81 9.45
CA GLY A 27 -30.23 9.55 8.18
C GLY A 27 -29.26 9.53 7.01
N HIS A 28 -28.38 10.54 6.93
CA HIS A 28 -27.33 10.58 5.90
C HIS A 28 -26.35 9.41 6.03
N THR A 29 -25.90 9.09 7.24
CA THR A 29 -25.01 7.94 7.48
C THR A 29 -25.68 6.63 7.07
N LEU A 30 -26.96 6.42 7.43
CA LEU A 30 -27.68 5.20 7.07
C LEU A 30 -27.84 5.05 5.55
N ILE A 31 -28.17 6.13 4.85
CA ILE A 31 -28.25 6.15 3.38
C ILE A 31 -26.89 5.84 2.76
N ALA A 32 -25.81 6.44 3.29
CA ALA A 32 -24.45 6.20 2.83
C ALA A 32 -24.06 4.74 3.04
N CYS A 33 -24.27 4.17 4.24
CA CYS A 33 -23.98 2.76 4.54
C CYS A 33 -24.75 1.81 3.62
N LYS A 34 -26.05 2.05 3.39
CA LYS A 34 -26.84 1.24 2.45
C LYS A 34 -26.29 1.30 1.02
N SER A 35 -25.87 2.48 0.59
CA SER A 35 -25.27 2.68 -0.74
C SER A 35 -23.92 1.99 -0.87
N ILE A 36 -23.07 2.04 0.16
CA ILE A 36 -21.78 1.34 0.21
C ILE A 36 -21.98 -0.17 0.13
N ILE A 37 -22.88 -0.73 0.95
CA ILE A 37 -23.17 -2.18 0.93
C ILE A 37 -23.66 -2.62 -0.46
N LYS A 38 -24.58 -1.86 -1.06
CA LYS A 38 -25.07 -2.10 -2.43
C LYS A 38 -23.97 -1.95 -3.49
N GLY A 39 -23.00 -1.08 -3.25
CA GLY A 39 -21.81 -0.93 -4.10
C GLY A 39 -20.90 -2.13 -4.00
N PHE A 40 -20.56 -2.56 -2.78
CA PHE A 40 -19.71 -3.73 -2.52
C PHE A 40 -20.29 -5.02 -3.08
N SER A 41 -21.62 -5.22 -3.05
CA SER A 41 -22.25 -6.41 -3.63
C SER A 41 -22.13 -6.50 -5.16
N LYS A 42 -21.67 -5.44 -5.83
CA LYS A 42 -21.47 -5.39 -7.28
C LYS A 42 -20.01 -5.48 -7.69
N LEU A 43 -19.08 -5.46 -6.72
CA LEU A 43 -17.66 -5.52 -7.03
C LEU A 43 -17.29 -6.94 -7.47
N ILE A 44 -16.68 -7.03 -8.64
CA ILE A 44 -16.04 -8.24 -9.16
C ILE A 44 -14.56 -7.90 -9.28
N ILE A 45 -13.71 -8.74 -8.71
CA ILE A 45 -12.27 -8.53 -8.74
C ILE A 45 -11.74 -8.76 -10.17
N ASN A 46 -10.87 -7.86 -10.62
CA ASN A 46 -10.18 -8.01 -11.91
C ASN A 46 -8.76 -8.49 -11.63
N GLU A 47 -8.60 -9.80 -11.48
CA GLU A 47 -7.30 -10.42 -11.19
C GLU A 47 -6.29 -10.22 -12.31
N GLU A 48 -6.74 -10.25 -13.57
CA GLU A 48 -5.87 -10.02 -14.73
C GLU A 48 -5.19 -8.65 -14.66
N LYS A 49 -5.97 -7.60 -14.36
CA LYS A 49 -5.42 -6.26 -14.23
C LYS A 49 -4.48 -6.13 -13.04
N LEU A 50 -4.81 -6.74 -11.90
CA LEU A 50 -3.94 -6.75 -10.72
C LEU A 50 -2.60 -7.45 -11.01
N ASN A 51 -2.66 -8.62 -11.66
CA ASN A 51 -1.47 -9.39 -12.01
C ASN A 51 -0.60 -8.65 -13.03
N LEU A 52 -1.22 -8.02 -14.03
CA LEU A 52 -0.52 -7.20 -15.00
C LEU A 52 0.16 -5.99 -14.35
N ASP A 53 -0.52 -5.32 -13.40
CA ASP A 53 0.06 -4.18 -12.70
C ASP A 53 1.21 -4.63 -11.78
N LEU A 54 1.12 -5.78 -11.12
CA LEU A 54 2.23 -6.34 -10.35
C LEU A 54 3.42 -6.71 -11.25
N ASP A 55 3.18 -7.38 -12.38
CA ASP A 55 4.24 -7.81 -13.30
C ASP A 55 4.93 -6.64 -14.01
N ASN A 56 4.23 -5.51 -14.21
CA ASN A 56 4.84 -4.31 -14.79
C ASN A 56 5.69 -3.51 -13.78
N ASN A 57 5.69 -3.86 -12.49
CA ASN A 57 6.30 -3.08 -11.43
C ASN A 57 7.40 -3.84 -10.65
N TRP A 58 8.35 -4.46 -11.36
CA TRP A 58 9.50 -5.15 -10.72
C TRP A 58 10.41 -4.24 -9.90
N ALA A 59 10.32 -2.92 -10.09
CA ALA A 59 11.04 -1.94 -9.29
C ALA A 59 10.80 -2.11 -7.77
N VAL A 60 9.63 -2.57 -7.35
CA VAL A 60 9.31 -2.76 -5.91
C VAL A 60 10.17 -3.81 -5.23
N VAL A 61 10.68 -4.80 -5.97
CA VAL A 61 11.55 -5.88 -5.45
C VAL A 61 12.94 -5.35 -5.09
N SER A 62 13.32 -4.18 -5.60
CA SER A 62 14.61 -3.53 -5.32
C SER A 62 14.87 -3.33 -3.83
N GLU A 63 13.83 -3.01 -3.06
CA GLU A 63 13.95 -2.85 -1.60
C GLU A 63 14.33 -4.18 -0.91
N ALA A 64 13.71 -5.28 -1.32
CA ALA A 64 13.99 -6.61 -0.80
C ALA A 64 15.48 -6.97 -1.00
N ILE A 65 15.98 -6.74 -2.21
CA ILE A 65 17.36 -6.96 -2.59
C ILE A 65 18.28 -6.06 -1.77
N GLN A 66 17.94 -4.78 -1.62
CA GLN A 66 18.71 -3.82 -0.83
C GLN A 66 18.86 -4.27 0.62
N ASN A 67 17.78 -4.75 1.23
CA ASN A 67 17.77 -5.20 2.62
C ASN A 67 18.59 -6.47 2.83
N ILE A 68 18.56 -7.41 1.87
CA ILE A 68 19.42 -8.59 1.88
C ILE A 68 20.89 -8.18 1.81
N LEU A 69 21.24 -7.26 0.90
CA LEU A 69 22.60 -6.74 0.77
C LEU A 69 23.08 -6.04 2.05
N ARG A 70 22.21 -5.27 2.70
CA ARG A 70 22.50 -4.67 4.01
C ARG A 70 22.76 -5.73 5.08
N LYS A 71 21.94 -6.80 5.11
CA LYS A 71 22.05 -7.88 6.10
C LYS A 71 23.41 -8.60 6.03
N ILE A 72 23.96 -8.78 4.83
CA ILE A 72 25.26 -9.43 4.63
C ILE A 72 26.45 -8.46 4.70
N GLY A 73 26.22 -7.17 4.92
CA GLY A 73 27.27 -6.16 4.98
C GLY A 73 27.89 -5.79 3.62
N TYR A 74 27.15 -5.97 2.51
CA TYR A 74 27.63 -5.59 1.18
C TYR A 74 27.91 -4.08 1.10
N PRO A 75 29.01 -3.62 0.48
CA PRO A 75 29.36 -2.21 0.44
C PRO A 75 28.33 -1.40 -0.35
N LYS A 76 27.86 -0.31 0.24
CA LYS A 76 26.98 0.69 -0.37
C LYS A 76 25.78 0.12 -1.16
N PRO A 77 24.89 -0.68 -0.54
CA PRO A 77 23.79 -1.38 -1.25
C PRO A 77 22.85 -0.47 -2.04
N TYR A 78 22.60 0.73 -1.51
CA TYR A 78 21.77 1.73 -2.19
C TYR A 78 22.37 2.21 -3.52
N GLU A 79 23.69 2.42 -3.53
CA GLU A 79 24.38 2.93 -4.72
C GLU A 79 24.43 1.87 -5.83
N ALA A 80 24.65 0.61 -5.45
CA ALA A 80 24.60 -0.53 -6.39
C ALA A 80 23.23 -0.64 -7.09
N LEU A 81 22.13 -0.50 -6.33
CA LEU A 81 20.77 -0.52 -6.90
C LEU A 81 20.41 0.76 -7.67
N LYS A 82 21.03 1.89 -7.34
CA LYS A 82 20.82 3.15 -8.08
C LYS A 82 21.26 3.03 -9.54
N GLU A 83 22.27 2.22 -9.83
CA GLU A 83 22.70 1.93 -11.20
C GLU A 83 21.62 1.21 -12.00
N LEU A 84 20.83 0.34 -11.36
CA LEU A 84 19.68 -0.33 -11.98
C LEU A 84 18.56 0.65 -12.37
N THR A 85 18.36 1.68 -11.56
CA THR A 85 17.33 2.72 -11.78
C THR A 85 17.81 3.87 -12.67
N ARG A 86 19.08 3.89 -13.08
CA ARG A 86 19.68 4.97 -13.86
C ARG A 86 19.34 4.79 -15.34
N GLY A 87 18.51 5.68 -15.88
CA GLY A 87 18.24 5.76 -17.32
C GLY A 87 16.77 5.79 -17.75
N ASN A 88 15.81 5.94 -16.83
CA ASN A 88 14.35 5.97 -17.13
C ASN A 88 13.80 4.71 -17.83
N ASN A 89 14.57 3.63 -17.94
CA ASN A 89 14.07 2.35 -18.41
C ASN A 89 13.30 1.67 -17.28
N HIS A 90 12.16 1.07 -17.62
CA HIS A 90 11.37 0.30 -16.66
C HIS A 90 12.21 -0.89 -16.19
N ILE A 91 12.27 -1.09 -14.87
CA ILE A 91 12.92 -2.26 -14.31
C ILE A 91 12.05 -3.47 -14.66
N THR A 92 12.62 -4.43 -15.37
CA THR A 92 11.97 -5.70 -15.69
C THR A 92 12.58 -6.82 -14.86
N LYS A 93 11.95 -7.99 -14.89
CA LYS A 93 12.50 -9.21 -14.29
C LYS A 93 13.92 -9.48 -14.78
N GLU A 94 14.13 -9.36 -16.09
CA GLU A 94 15.39 -9.68 -16.75
C GLU A 94 16.50 -8.72 -16.34
N SER A 95 16.21 -7.41 -16.28
CA SER A 95 17.20 -6.43 -15.84
C SER A 95 17.59 -6.61 -14.38
N LEU A 96 16.62 -6.92 -13.52
CA LEU A 96 16.86 -7.19 -12.10
C LEU A 96 17.66 -8.49 -11.89
N HIS A 97 17.31 -9.56 -12.59
CA HIS A 97 18.04 -10.83 -12.52
C HIS A 97 19.48 -10.67 -13.03
N SER A 98 19.67 -9.95 -14.12
CA SER A 98 20.99 -9.65 -14.68
C SER A 98 21.85 -8.87 -13.68
N PHE A 99 21.26 -7.92 -12.94
CA PHE A 99 21.97 -7.23 -11.87
C PHE A 99 22.34 -8.14 -10.71
N ILE A 100 21.42 -9.02 -10.26
CA ILE A 100 21.74 -9.99 -9.20
C ILE A 100 22.94 -10.86 -9.59
N ASP A 101 23.05 -11.21 -10.88
CA ASP A 101 24.18 -11.98 -11.40
C ASP A 101 25.53 -11.26 -11.30
N THR A 102 25.54 -9.92 -11.42
CA THR A 102 26.76 -9.09 -11.28
C THR A 102 27.27 -8.97 -9.85
N LEU A 103 26.49 -9.33 -8.83
CA LEU A 103 26.87 -9.18 -7.43
C LEU A 103 27.94 -10.22 -7.03
N GLU A 104 28.96 -9.79 -6.29
CA GLU A 104 29.99 -10.68 -5.72
C GLU A 104 29.51 -11.29 -4.38
N ILE A 105 28.48 -12.14 -4.45
CA ILE A 105 27.85 -12.83 -3.30
C ILE A 105 27.71 -14.33 -3.61
N SER A 106 27.40 -15.15 -2.59
CA SER A 106 27.23 -16.60 -2.78
C SER A 106 26.07 -16.94 -3.72
N ASP A 107 26.23 -18.02 -4.49
CA ASP A 107 25.22 -18.47 -5.46
C ASP A 107 23.89 -18.81 -4.79
N ASP A 108 23.91 -19.42 -3.60
CA ASP A 108 22.72 -19.68 -2.79
C ASP A 108 21.89 -18.41 -2.52
N LEU A 109 22.58 -17.28 -2.29
CA LEU A 109 21.93 -16.00 -2.01
C LEU A 109 21.39 -15.37 -3.29
N LYS A 110 22.11 -15.49 -4.42
CA LYS A 110 21.61 -15.07 -5.74
C LYS A 110 20.34 -15.82 -6.11
N ASP A 111 20.35 -17.14 -5.93
CA ASP A 111 19.19 -18.01 -6.21
C ASP A 111 18.01 -17.68 -5.30
N TYR A 112 18.27 -17.37 -4.03
CA TYR A 112 17.25 -16.87 -3.12
C TYR A 112 16.66 -15.53 -3.58
N MET A 113 17.51 -14.56 -3.94
CA MET A 113 17.07 -13.23 -4.39
C MET A 113 16.24 -13.30 -5.69
N LYS A 114 16.62 -14.17 -6.64
CA LYS A 114 15.87 -14.39 -7.91
C LYS A 114 14.51 -15.05 -7.72
N LYS A 115 14.24 -15.66 -6.56
CA LYS A 115 12.91 -16.19 -6.22
C LYS A 115 11.96 -15.10 -5.73
N ILE A 116 12.46 -13.91 -5.37
CA ILE A 116 11.63 -12.80 -4.90
C ILE A 116 10.97 -12.14 -6.12
N THR A 117 9.66 -11.95 -6.05
CA THR A 117 8.82 -11.39 -7.12
C THR A 117 7.83 -10.39 -6.53
N PRO A 118 7.25 -9.48 -7.34
CA PRO A 118 6.18 -8.59 -6.87
C PRO A 118 5.00 -9.32 -6.21
N PHE A 119 4.75 -10.58 -6.61
CA PHE A 119 3.67 -11.42 -6.11
C PHE A 119 3.93 -12.03 -4.73
N ASN A 120 5.20 -12.24 -4.36
CA ASN A 120 5.56 -12.86 -3.08
C ASN A 120 6.22 -11.89 -2.10
N TYR A 121 6.64 -10.71 -2.56
CA TYR A 121 7.13 -9.63 -1.72
C TYR A 121 5.98 -8.82 -1.11
N VAL A 122 5.13 -9.50 -0.33
CA VAL A 122 3.92 -8.94 0.29
C VAL A 122 4.03 -8.77 1.81
N GLY A 123 5.19 -9.08 2.39
CA GLY A 123 5.43 -8.97 3.82
C GLY A 123 4.61 -9.97 4.65
N TYR A 124 4.09 -9.52 5.79
CA TYR A 124 3.27 -10.35 6.66
C TYR A 124 1.89 -10.59 6.03
N LYS A 125 1.56 -11.85 5.75
CA LYS A 125 0.21 -12.23 5.37
C LYS A 125 -0.64 -12.35 6.64
N LEU A 126 -1.77 -11.66 6.67
CA LEU A 126 -2.83 -11.94 7.63
C LEU A 126 -3.43 -13.29 7.23
N GLU A 127 -3.21 -14.32 8.05
CA GLU A 127 -3.98 -15.57 8.00
C GLU A 127 -5.41 -15.36 8.48
#